data_AF-Q6ST34-F1
#
_entry.id   AF-Q6ST34-F1
#
_cell.length_a   1.000
_cell.length_b   1.000
_cell.length_c   1.000
_cell.angle_alpha   90.00
_cell.angle_beta   90.00
_cell.angle_gamma   90.00
#
_symmetry.space_group_name_H-M   'P 1'
#
loop_
_entity.id
_entity.type
_entity.pdbx_description
1 polymer ?
#
loop_
_entity_poly.entity_id
_entity_poly.type
_entity_poly.pdbx_seq_one_letter_code
_entity_poly.pdbx_strand_id
1 'polypeptide(L)'
;PVGRLVLNRNIDNFFAENEQLAFNPGHIVPGIYYSEDKLLQTRIFAYADTQRHRIGPNYMQLPVNAPKCGHHNNHRDGAMNMTHRDEEVDYLPSRFDPCRPAE
;
A
#
# COMPACT_ATOMS: atom_id res chain seq x y z
N PRO A 1 -24.05 4.77 -17.22
CA PRO A 1 -23.58 4.25 -15.91
C PRO A 1 -22.25 3.49 -16.10
N VAL A 2 -21.29 3.67 -15.18
CA VAL A 2 -19.92 3.12 -15.31
C VAL A 2 -19.85 1.64 -14.89
N GLY A 3 -20.63 1.22 -13.88
CA GLY A 3 -20.65 -0.17 -13.41
C GLY A 3 -21.57 -0.40 -12.21
N ARG A 4 -21.49 -1.58 -11.57
CA ARG A 4 -22.25 -1.98 -10.37
C ARG A 4 -21.33 -2.67 -9.36
N LEU A 5 -21.33 -2.19 -8.12
CA LEU A 5 -20.67 -2.83 -6.97
C LEU A 5 -21.68 -3.69 -6.20
N VAL A 6 -21.28 -4.90 -5.79
CA VAL A 6 -22.11 -5.80 -4.97
C VAL A 6 -21.26 -6.38 -3.84
N LEU A 7 -21.74 -6.23 -2.60
CA LEU A 7 -21.15 -6.85 -1.42
C LEU A 7 -21.83 -8.21 -1.20
N ASN A 8 -21.06 -9.29 -1.24
CA ASN A 8 -21.59 -10.67 -1.27
C ASN A 8 -20.98 -11.62 -0.22
N ARG A 9 -20.11 -11.12 0.66
CA ARG A 9 -19.41 -11.92 1.67
C ARG A 9 -19.13 -11.08 2.91
N ASN A 10 -19.32 -11.69 4.08
CA ASN A 10 -18.88 -11.14 5.36
C ASN A 10 -17.46 -11.62 5.67
N ILE A 11 -16.74 -10.84 6.47
CA ILE A 11 -15.41 -11.16 6.97
C ILE A 11 -15.44 -12.34 7.95
N ASP A 12 -14.33 -13.09 8.02
CA ASP A 12 -14.18 -14.23 8.94
C ASP A 12 -13.68 -13.74 10.30
N ASN A 13 -12.77 -12.77 10.33
CA ASN A 13 -12.24 -12.16 11.55
C ASN A 13 -12.34 -10.64 11.51
N PHE A 14 -13.14 -10.09 12.43
CA PHE A 14 -13.37 -8.65 12.52
C PHE A 14 -12.09 -7.83 12.72
N PHE A 15 -11.21 -8.26 13.63
CA PHE A 15 -10.02 -7.48 13.95
C PHE A 15 -8.97 -7.55 12.82
N ALA A 16 -8.77 -8.74 12.24
CA ALA A 16 -7.79 -8.94 11.18
C ALA A 16 -8.19 -8.30 9.84
N GLU A 17 -9.49 -8.30 9.52
CA GLU A 17 -9.97 -7.88 8.19
C GLU A 17 -10.69 -6.53 8.20
N ASN A 18 -11.27 -6.08 9.32
CA ASN A 18 -11.94 -4.78 9.38
C ASN A 18 -11.13 -3.75 10.17
N GLU A 19 -10.72 -4.08 11.40
CA GLU A 19 -10.02 -3.12 12.26
C GLU A 19 -8.62 -2.74 11.71
N GLN A 20 -7.90 -3.70 11.13
CA GLN A 20 -6.58 -3.47 10.53
C GLN A 20 -6.62 -2.98 9.08
N LEU A 21 -7.80 -2.73 8.53
CA LEU A 21 -7.93 -2.29 7.15
C LEU A 21 -7.44 -0.84 6.99
N ALA A 22 -6.75 -0.56 5.89
CA ALA A 22 -6.07 0.72 5.64
C ALA A 22 -6.40 1.29 4.25
N PHE A 23 -7.40 2.18 4.18
CA PHE A 23 -7.73 2.92 2.96
C PHE A 23 -6.95 4.22 2.86
N ASN A 24 -6.47 4.59 1.68
CA ASN A 24 -5.80 5.88 1.45
C ASN A 24 -6.21 6.45 0.08
N PRO A 25 -6.69 7.71 -0.01
CA PRO A 25 -6.96 8.35 -1.30
C PRO A 25 -5.71 8.54 -2.17
N GLY A 26 -4.52 8.47 -1.58
CA GLY A 26 -3.24 8.49 -2.30
C GLY A 26 -2.91 7.20 -3.06
N HIS A 27 -3.70 6.13 -2.90
CA HIS A 27 -3.52 4.86 -3.63
C HIS A 27 -4.37 4.89 -4.91
N ILE A 28 -3.84 5.52 -5.95
CA ILE A 28 -4.45 5.58 -7.29
C ILE A 28 -3.81 4.57 -8.25
N VAL A 29 -4.48 4.32 -9.38
CA VAL A 29 -3.98 3.47 -10.46
C VAL A 29 -3.79 4.31 -11.74
N PRO A 30 -2.92 3.89 -12.68
CA PRO A 30 -2.74 4.60 -13.94
C PRO A 30 -4.06 4.89 -14.66
N GLY A 31 -4.24 6.15 -15.08
CA GLY A 31 -5.48 6.63 -15.71
C GLY A 31 -6.41 7.42 -14.77
N ILE A 32 -6.16 7.41 -13.46
CA ILE A 32 -6.82 8.29 -12.48
C ILE A 32 -5.81 9.32 -11.98
N TYR A 33 -6.24 10.57 -11.80
CA TYR A 33 -5.37 11.66 -11.37
C TYR A 33 -6.01 12.50 -10.28
N TYR A 34 -5.18 13.18 -9.48
CA TYR A 34 -5.63 14.08 -8.43
C TYR A 34 -6.10 15.42 -9.01
N SER A 35 -7.01 16.08 -8.29
CA SER A 35 -7.34 17.48 -8.49
C SER A 35 -6.54 18.38 -7.54
N GLU A 36 -6.56 19.69 -7.79
CA GLU A 36 -5.97 20.71 -6.90
C GLU A 36 -6.87 21.08 -5.70
N ASP A 37 -7.76 20.18 -5.30
CA ASP A 37 -8.58 20.37 -4.10
C ASP A 37 -7.67 20.30 -2.85
N LYS A 38 -7.61 21.39 -2.09
CA LYS A 38 -6.76 21.52 -0.90
C LYS A 38 -7.03 20.42 0.14
N LEU A 39 -8.29 20.04 0.32
CA LEU A 39 -8.68 19.00 1.27
C LEU A 39 -8.26 17.62 0.76
N LEU A 40 -8.39 17.35 -0.55
CA LEU A 40 -7.86 16.12 -1.14
C LEU A 40 -6.34 16.02 -0.96
N GLN A 41 -5.61 17.09 -1.25
CA GLN A 41 -4.15 17.15 -1.12
C GLN A 41 -3.69 16.84 0.30
N THR A 42 -4.34 17.42 1.33
CA THR A 42 -4.02 17.10 2.72
C THR A 42 -4.31 15.63 3.07
N ARG A 43 -5.40 15.06 2.55
CA ARG A 43 -5.78 13.67 2.83
C ARG A 43 -4.81 12.65 2.25
N ILE A 44 -4.22 12.92 1.08
CA ILE A 44 -3.22 12.04 0.46
C ILE A 44 -2.05 11.76 1.43
N PHE A 45 -1.62 12.80 2.15
CA PHE A 45 -0.60 12.67 3.19
C PHE A 45 -1.15 12.00 4.46
N ALA A 46 -2.24 12.53 5.02
CA ALA A 46 -2.70 12.21 6.37
C ALA A 46 -3.05 10.73 6.58
N TYR A 47 -3.60 10.07 5.56
CA TYR A 47 -3.99 8.66 5.68
C TYR A 47 -2.78 7.73 5.76
N ALA A 48 -1.74 7.97 4.95
CA ALA A 48 -0.51 7.17 5.04
C ALA A 48 0.21 7.40 6.38
N ASP A 49 0.23 8.64 6.87
CA ASP A 49 0.83 8.99 8.15
C ASP A 49 0.17 8.24 9.32
N THR A 50 -1.15 8.35 9.45
CA THR A 50 -1.87 7.69 10.54
C THR A 50 -1.80 6.17 10.47
N GLN A 51 -1.73 5.57 9.29
CA GLN A 51 -1.60 4.11 9.12
C GLN A 51 -0.26 3.59 9.65
N ARG A 52 0.83 4.31 9.36
CA ARG A 52 2.16 3.97 9.89
C ARG A 52 2.19 4.07 11.41
N HIS A 53 1.48 5.03 12.00
CA HIS A 53 1.37 5.15 13.45
C HIS A 53 0.47 4.07 14.08
N ARG A 54 -0.70 3.82 13.50
CA ARG A 54 -1.75 2.95 14.06
C ARG A 54 -1.44 1.46 13.93
N ILE A 55 -0.95 1.02 12.77
CA ILE A 55 -0.72 -0.40 12.47
C ILE A 55 0.78 -0.70 12.43
N GLY A 56 1.57 0.23 11.91
CA GLY A 56 3.01 0.08 11.75
C GLY A 56 3.47 0.33 10.31
N PRO A 57 4.79 0.43 10.07
CA PRO A 57 5.35 0.79 8.76
C PRO A 57 5.01 -0.22 7.66
N ASN A 58 4.85 -1.49 8.02
CA ASN A 58 4.59 -2.60 7.10
C ASN A 58 3.11 -2.98 6.99
N TYR A 59 2.18 -2.05 7.28
CA TYR A 59 0.73 -2.32 7.23
C TYR A 59 0.22 -2.82 5.87
N MET A 60 0.92 -2.51 4.77
CA MET A 60 0.62 -2.99 3.42
C MET A 60 0.96 -4.47 3.22
N GLN A 61 1.72 -5.09 4.11
CA GLN A 61 2.00 -6.54 4.06
C GLN A 61 0.86 -7.38 4.67
N LEU A 62 -0.08 -6.76 5.40
CA LEU A 62 -1.21 -7.47 5.96
C LEU A 62 -2.11 -8.04 4.85
N PRO A 63 -2.63 -9.28 4.98
CA PRO A 63 -3.37 -9.95 3.90
C PRO A 63 -4.56 -9.17 3.31
N VAL A 64 -5.21 -8.34 4.14
CA VAL A 64 -6.35 -7.50 3.74
C VAL A 64 -5.94 -6.24 2.98
N ASN A 65 -4.73 -5.72 3.24
CA ASN A 65 -4.19 -4.51 2.60
C ASN A 65 -3.23 -4.83 1.45
N ALA A 66 -2.72 -6.06 1.38
CA ALA A 66 -1.72 -6.46 0.41
C ALA A 66 -2.27 -6.43 -1.03
N PRO A 67 -1.51 -5.87 -1.99
CA PRO A 67 -1.90 -5.87 -3.39
C PRO A 67 -2.03 -7.30 -3.90
N LYS A 68 -2.99 -7.52 -4.80
CA LYS A 68 -3.20 -8.83 -5.45
C LYS A 68 -2.38 -8.99 -6.74
N CYS A 69 -1.81 -7.91 -7.26
CA CYS A 69 -0.86 -7.92 -8.36
C CYS A 69 0.57 -8.09 -7.84
N GLY A 70 1.48 -8.51 -8.73
CA GLY A 70 2.91 -8.48 -8.44
C GLY A 70 3.34 -7.04 -8.16
N HIS A 71 3.98 -6.82 -7.01
CA HIS A 71 4.52 -5.53 -6.61
C HIS A 71 5.97 -5.72 -6.18
N HIS A 72 6.82 -4.75 -6.50
CA HIS A 72 8.17 -4.69 -5.99
C HIS A 72 8.41 -3.25 -5.55
N ASN A 73 9.16 -3.07 -4.47
CA ASN A 73 9.58 -1.76 -3.99
C ASN A 73 10.94 -1.92 -3.32
N ASN A 74 11.59 -0.81 -3.02
CA ASN A 74 12.90 -0.81 -2.37
C ASN A 74 12.82 -0.60 -0.85
N HIS A 75 11.63 -0.62 -0.28
CA HIS A 75 11.48 -0.51 1.16
C HIS A 75 12.00 -1.78 1.84
N ARG A 76 12.83 -1.60 2.86
CA ARG A 76 13.43 -2.65 3.67
C ARG A 76 13.02 -2.50 5.13
N ASP A 77 13.11 -3.60 5.86
CA ASP A 77 13.00 -3.67 7.31
C ASP A 77 11.69 -3.07 7.88
N GLY A 78 11.77 -2.47 9.06
CA GLY A 78 10.62 -1.99 9.82
C GLY A 78 9.99 -3.06 10.72
N ALA A 79 9.23 -2.61 11.71
CA ALA A 79 8.52 -3.50 12.61
C ALA A 79 7.58 -4.45 11.84
N MET A 80 7.53 -5.70 12.27
CA MET A 80 6.68 -6.75 11.70
C MET A 80 6.87 -6.94 10.18
N ASN A 81 8.10 -6.80 9.68
CA ASN A 81 8.41 -7.16 8.30
C ASN A 81 8.26 -8.67 8.10
N MET A 82 7.35 -9.09 7.23
CA MET A 82 7.10 -10.49 6.88
C MET A 82 7.88 -10.93 5.63
N THR A 83 8.51 -9.98 4.93
CA THR A 83 9.21 -10.23 3.68
C THR A 83 10.71 -10.42 3.93
N HIS A 84 11.23 -11.61 3.60
CA HIS A 84 12.65 -11.93 3.66
C HIS A 84 13.32 -11.56 2.34
N ARG A 85 14.36 -10.72 2.36
CA ARG A 85 15.00 -10.22 1.15
C ARG A 85 16.51 -10.01 1.37
N ASP A 86 17.32 -11.05 1.15
CA ASP A 86 18.73 -11.09 1.59
C ASP A 86 19.76 -10.58 0.57
N GLU A 87 19.44 -10.64 -0.72
CA GLU A 87 20.41 -10.44 -1.81
C GLU A 87 19.96 -9.37 -2.82
N GLU A 88 18.95 -8.58 -2.45
CA GLU A 88 18.45 -7.52 -3.31
C GLU A 88 19.09 -6.18 -2.97
N VAL A 89 19.39 -5.39 -4.00
CA VAL A 89 19.84 -4.01 -3.84
C VAL A 89 18.66 -3.15 -3.35
N ASP A 90 18.93 -2.24 -2.41
CA ASP A 90 17.93 -1.37 -1.76
C ASP A 90 18.01 0.10 -2.22
N TYR A 91 18.94 0.43 -3.11
CA TYR A 91 19.11 1.77 -3.67
C TYR A 91 19.08 1.79 -5.21
N LEU A 92 18.67 2.93 -5.78
CA LEU A 92 18.65 3.18 -7.21
C LEU A 92 19.27 4.55 -7.53
N PRO A 93 20.00 4.69 -8.65
CA PRO A 93 20.42 3.63 -9.58
C PRO A 93 21.59 2.78 -9.02
N SER A 94 21.68 1.52 -9.40
CA SER A 94 22.78 0.61 -9.02
C SER A 94 23.39 -0.09 -10.23
N ARG A 95 24.69 -0.43 -10.14
CA ARG A 95 25.37 -1.24 -11.16
C ARG A 95 25.05 -2.74 -11.04
N PHE A 96 24.64 -3.17 -9.85
CA PHE A 96 24.39 -4.58 -9.55
C PHE A 96 22.95 -5.00 -9.86
N ASP A 97 22.03 -4.03 -9.95
CA ASP A 97 20.66 -4.25 -10.40
C ASP A 97 20.29 -3.17 -11.44
N PRO A 98 20.48 -3.44 -12.75
CA PRO A 98 20.34 -2.44 -13.80
C PRO A 98 18.88 -2.08 -14.13
N CYS A 99 17.87 -2.80 -13.61
CA CYS A 99 16.46 -2.51 -13.87
C CYS A 99 15.54 -3.29 -12.93
N ARG A 100 14.74 -2.59 -12.09
CA ARG A 100 13.36 -3.02 -11.78
C ARG A 100 12.47 -1.79 -11.55
N PRO A 101 11.80 -1.24 -12.59
CA PRO A 101 10.71 -0.32 -12.34
C PRO A 101 9.55 -1.14 -11.76
N ALA A 102 9.25 -0.91 -10.49
CA ALA A 102 7.98 -1.24 -9.89
C ALA A 102 7.65 -0.10 -8.92
N GLU A 103 6.90 0.85 -9.44
CA GLU A 103 5.88 1.56 -8.66
C GLU A 103 4.53 0.94 -9.01
#